data_AF-A0A317I2U5-F1
#
_entry.id   AF-A0A317I2U5-F1
#
_cell.length_a   1.000
_cell.length_b   1.000
_cell.length_c   1.000
_cell.angle_alpha   90.00
_cell.angle_beta   90.00
_cell.angle_gamma   90.00
#
_symmetry.space_group_name_H-M   'P 1'
#
loop_
_entity.id
_entity.type
_entity.pdbx_description
1 polymer ?
#
loop_
_entity_poly.entity_id
_entity_poly.type
_entity_poly.pdbx_seq_one_letter_code
_entity_poly.pdbx_strand_id
1 'polypeptide(L)'
;PGSAREARTQFETGFGDALITYELEGLMMKQAKTPVEIVVPVATIFSEHPAVVIDRNVTTNKRPVVDAFLRYLWSDESQQAFVKFHFYAVTNESFNKANKEFGHIQMPFTVDYFGGWDRAYPEVIEKVFRDRVQRK
;
A
#
# COMPACT_ATOMS: atom_id res chain seq x y z
N PRO A 1 -16.05 4.26 6.01
CA PRO A 1 -14.81 4.49 6.79
C PRO A 1 -13.98 5.58 6.10
N GLY A 2 -13.35 6.49 6.84
CA GLY A 2 -12.54 7.59 6.29
C GLY A 2 -11.08 7.23 6.03
N SER A 3 -10.62 6.08 6.51
CA SER A 3 -9.26 5.56 6.29
C SER A 3 -9.23 4.03 6.19
N ALA A 4 -8.16 3.48 5.61
CA ALA A 4 -7.93 2.03 5.56
C ALA A 4 -7.94 1.41 6.97
N ARG A 5 -7.30 2.07 7.95
CA ARG A 5 -7.29 1.63 9.35
C ARG A 5 -8.69 1.56 9.95
N GLU A 6 -9.52 2.58 9.72
CA GLU A 6 -10.92 2.57 10.19
C GLU A 6 -11.73 1.45 9.51
N ALA A 7 -11.52 1.22 8.22
CA ALA A 7 -12.19 0.14 7.49
C ALA A 7 -11.83 -1.22 8.07
N ARG A 8 -10.54 -1.45 8.34
CA ARG A 8 -10.05 -2.67 8.98
C ARG A 8 -10.65 -2.85 10.38
N THR A 9 -10.63 -1.83 11.23
CA THR A 9 -11.19 -1.93 12.58
C THR A 9 -12.69 -2.25 12.56
N GLN A 10 -13.47 -1.69 11.62
CA GLN A 10 -14.89 -2.03 11.45
C GLN A 10 -15.07 -3.49 10.99
N PHE A 11 -14.25 -3.95 10.06
CA PHE A 11 -14.31 -5.34 9.58
C PHE A 11 -13.98 -6.34 10.69
N GLU A 12 -12.96 -6.06 11.51
CA GLU A 12 -12.58 -6.91 12.65
C GLU A 12 -13.68 -6.99 13.73
N THR A 13 -14.56 -5.99 13.84
CA THR A 13 -15.71 -6.04 14.76
C THR A 13 -16.95 -6.70 14.16
N GLY A 14 -16.84 -7.29 12.96
CA GLY A 14 -17.89 -8.06 12.29
C GLY A 14 -18.77 -7.22 11.35
N PHE A 15 -18.38 -5.98 11.01
CA PHE A 15 -19.11 -5.18 10.04
C PHE A 15 -18.58 -5.39 8.61
N GLY A 16 -19.44 -5.95 7.76
CA GLY A 16 -19.18 -6.18 6.34
C GLY A 16 -18.65 -7.58 6.05
N ASP A 17 -19.01 -8.12 4.88
CA ASP A 17 -18.65 -9.49 4.48
C ASP A 17 -17.27 -9.56 3.80
N ALA A 18 -16.76 -8.43 3.31
CA ALA A 18 -15.47 -8.33 2.64
C ALA A 18 -14.78 -6.99 2.93
N LEU A 19 -13.46 -7.03 3.05
CA LEU A 19 -12.59 -5.87 3.22
C LEU A 19 -11.65 -5.74 2.01
N ILE A 20 -11.78 -4.64 1.27
CA ILE A 20 -10.78 -4.26 0.28
C ILE A 20 -9.65 -3.54 1.02
N THR A 21 -8.49 -4.16 1.12
CA THR A 21 -7.32 -3.61 1.80
C THR A 21 -6.01 -3.97 1.08
N TYR A 22 -4.89 -3.43 1.58
CA TYR A 22 -3.55 -3.77 1.14
C TYR A 22 -3.20 -5.23 1.47
N GLU A 23 -2.43 -5.87 0.59
CA GLU A 23 -1.97 -7.25 0.81
C GLU A 23 -1.23 -7.41 2.15
N LEU A 24 -0.40 -6.44 2.53
CA LEU A 24 0.32 -6.45 3.81
C LEU A 24 -0.62 -6.54 5.01
N GLU A 25 -1.78 -5.88 4.96
CA GLU A 25 -2.75 -5.90 6.05
C GLU A 25 -3.42 -7.28 6.13
N GLY A 26 -3.80 -7.85 4.99
CA GLY A 26 -4.32 -9.22 4.92
C GLY A 26 -3.33 -10.23 5.48
N LEU A 27 -2.05 -10.14 5.11
CA LEU A 27 -1.00 -11.02 5.62
C LEU A 27 -0.75 -10.82 7.13
N MET A 28 -0.79 -9.59 7.64
CA MET A 28 -0.72 -9.33 9.08
C MET A 28 -1.92 -9.93 9.83
N MET A 29 -3.13 -9.85 9.28
CA MET A 29 -4.33 -10.48 9.87
C MET A 29 -4.19 -12.01 9.90
N LYS A 30 -3.69 -12.61 8.82
CA LYS A 30 -3.38 -14.04 8.77
C LYS A 30 -2.33 -14.43 9.82
N GLN A 31 -1.27 -13.64 9.97
CA GLN A 31 -0.25 -13.85 11.01
C GLN A 31 -0.83 -13.75 12.43
N ALA A 32 -1.77 -12.81 12.64
CA ALA A 32 -2.51 -12.66 13.89
C ALA A 32 -3.58 -13.75 14.11
N LYS A 33 -3.74 -14.69 13.16
CA LYS A 33 -4.75 -15.75 13.18
C LYS A 33 -6.19 -15.23 13.23
N THR A 34 -6.43 -14.04 12.68
CA THR A 34 -7.78 -13.52 12.48
C THR A 34 -8.54 -14.49 11.54
N PRO A 35 -9.80 -14.86 11.83
CA PRO A 35 -10.55 -15.84 11.03
C PRO A 35 -11.06 -15.21 9.72
N VAL A 36 -10.14 -14.92 8.80
CA VAL A 36 -10.42 -14.31 7.51
C VAL A 36 -9.80 -15.12 6.38
N GLU A 37 -10.45 -15.08 5.23
CA GLU A 37 -9.93 -15.63 3.98
C GLU A 37 -9.29 -14.50 3.16
N ILE A 38 -8.07 -14.72 2.66
CA ILE A 38 -7.41 -13.78 1.74
C ILE A 38 -7.74 -14.21 0.32
N VAL A 39 -8.42 -13.34 -0.42
CA VAL A 39 -8.73 -13.53 -1.84
C VAL A 39 -7.85 -12.59 -2.67
N VAL A 40 -6.97 -13.15 -3.50
CA VAL A 40 -6.16 -12.37 -4.46
C VAL A 40 -6.92 -12.31 -5.79
N PRO A 41 -7.37 -11.12 -6.24
CA PRO A 41 -8.09 -11.00 -7.50
C PRO A 41 -7.15 -11.19 -8.69
N VAL A 42 -7.73 -11.55 -9.86
CA VAL A 42 -6.96 -11.75 -11.10
C VAL A 42 -6.24 -10.46 -11.53
N ALA A 43 -6.91 -9.33 -11.39
CA ALA A 43 -6.36 -8.00 -11.65
C ALA A 43 -6.41 -7.13 -10.39
N THR A 44 -5.32 -6.44 -10.09
CA THR A 44 -5.26 -5.45 -9.01
C THR A 44 -4.28 -4.34 -9.34
N ILE A 45 -4.40 -3.23 -8.62
CA ILE A 45 -3.55 -2.05 -8.82
C ILE A 45 -2.25 -2.19 -8.02
N PHE A 46 -1.13 -1.83 -8.65
CA PHE A 46 0.15 -1.65 -7.98
C PHE A 46 0.09 -0.38 -7.11
N SER A 47 0.30 -0.55 -5.81
CA SER A 47 0.26 0.54 -4.83
C SER A 47 1.67 1.03 -4.53
N GLU A 48 1.96 2.27 -4.91
CA GLU A 48 3.20 2.96 -4.59
C GLU A 48 3.11 3.64 -3.22
N HIS A 49 4.16 3.49 -2.40
CA HIS A 49 4.26 4.12 -1.08
C HIS A 49 5.36 5.19 -1.09
N PRO A 50 5.08 6.40 -1.63
CA PRO A 50 6.09 7.43 -1.79
C PRO A 50 6.54 7.99 -0.43
N ALA A 51 7.85 8.12 -0.25
CA ALA A 51 8.45 8.86 0.85
C ALA A 51 9.03 10.17 0.31
N VAL A 52 8.64 11.30 0.90
CA VAL A 52 9.07 12.63 0.47
C VAL A 52 9.56 13.46 1.64
N VAL A 53 10.56 14.31 1.38
CA VAL A 53 11.03 15.30 2.35
C VAL A 53 10.26 16.60 2.15
N ILE A 54 9.71 17.12 3.23
CA ILE A 54 9.05 18.42 3.24
C ILE A 54 10.11 19.45 3.65
N ASP A 55 10.82 20.02 2.66
CA ASP A 55 12.01 20.86 2.88
C ASP A 55 11.77 22.00 3.89
N ARG A 56 10.60 22.66 3.83
CA ARG A 56 10.24 23.74 4.76
C ARG A 56 10.28 23.36 6.25
N ASN A 57 10.17 22.07 6.57
CA ASN A 57 10.15 21.55 7.94
C ASN A 57 11.53 21.02 8.39
N VAL A 58 12.51 20.96 7.48
CA VAL A 58 13.83 20.41 7.76
C VAL A 58 14.81 21.54 8.03
N THR A 59 15.20 21.68 9.30
CA THR A 59 16.26 22.61 9.71
C THR A 59 17.63 22.11 9.22
N THR A 60 18.57 23.03 8.98
CA THR A 60 19.92 22.72 8.44
C THR A 60 20.65 21.63 9.24
N ASN A 61 20.53 21.64 10.57
CA ASN A 61 21.13 20.63 11.44
C ASN A 61 20.45 19.24 11.36
N LYS A 62 19.18 19.16 10.95
CA LYS A 62 18.45 17.90 10.76
C LYS A 62 18.59 17.35 9.34
N ARG A 63 18.99 18.18 8.38
CA ARG A 63 19.12 17.76 6.97
C ARG A 63 19.99 16.51 6.79
N PRO A 64 21.17 16.38 7.42
CA PRO A 64 22.01 15.20 7.24
C PRO A 64 21.33 13.89 7.67
N VAL A 65 20.62 13.89 8.80
CA VAL A 65 19.94 12.67 9.29
C VAL A 65 18.70 12.34 8.47
N VAL A 66 17.96 13.34 7.98
CA VAL A 66 16.81 13.14 7.10
C VAL A 66 17.25 12.53 5.76
N ASP A 67 18.29 13.08 5.14
CA ASP A 67 18.81 12.53 3.88
C ASP A 67 19.42 11.13 4.07
N ALA A 68 20.08 10.88 5.21
CA ALA A 68 20.58 9.55 5.54
C ALA A 68 19.45 8.54 5.72
N PHE A 69 18.35 8.92 6.38
CA PHE A 69 17.17 8.07 6.53
C PHE A 69 16.53 7.76 5.18
N LEU A 70 16.34 8.77 4.31
CA LEU A 70 15.83 8.52 2.96
C LEU A 70 16.71 7.55 2.18
N ARG A 71 18.04 7.71 2.22
CA ARG A 71 18.98 6.77 1.59
C ARG A 71 18.88 5.37 2.19
N TYR A 72 18.71 5.27 3.51
CA TYR A 72 18.57 3.99 4.20
C TYR A 72 17.36 3.20 3.73
N LEU A 73 16.23 3.85 3.41
CA LEU A 73 15.04 3.17 2.87
C LEU A 73 15.32 2.39 1.57
N TRP A 74 16.37 2.78 0.83
CA TRP A 74 16.81 2.13 -0.40
C TRP A 74 17.93 1.10 -0.19
N SER A 75 18.41 0.91 1.05
CA SER A 75 19.43 -0.10 1.36
C SER A 75 18.86 -1.51 1.33
N ASP A 76 19.70 -2.50 1.05
CA ASP A 76 19.31 -3.92 1.09
C ASP A 76 18.72 -4.33 2.44
N GLU A 77 19.25 -3.80 3.55
CA GLU A 77 18.75 -4.05 4.90
C GLU A 77 17.29 -3.59 5.04
N SER A 78 16.99 -2.36 4.64
CA SER A 78 15.61 -1.84 4.69
C SER A 78 14.68 -2.60 3.77
N GLN A 79 15.16 -3.01 2.59
CA GLN A 79 14.36 -3.73 1.60
C GLN A 79 14.03 -5.16 2.05
N GLN A 80 14.98 -5.82 2.71
CA GLN A 80 14.72 -7.10 3.39
C GLN A 80 13.77 -6.92 4.58
N ALA A 81 13.87 -5.82 5.33
CA ALA A 81 12.94 -5.50 6.40
C ALA A 81 11.52 -5.28 5.87
N PHE A 82 11.36 -4.59 4.74
CA PHE A 82 10.08 -4.44 4.04
C PHE A 82 9.45 -5.79 3.71
N VAL A 83 10.22 -6.71 3.11
CA VAL A 83 9.73 -8.07 2.81
C VAL A 83 9.29 -8.81 4.06
N LYS A 84 10.08 -8.71 5.15
CA LYS A 84 9.73 -9.32 6.45
C LYS A 84 8.39 -8.81 7.00
N PHE A 85 8.05 -7.56 6.74
CA PHE A 85 6.79 -6.93 7.16
C PHE A 85 5.77 -6.84 6.01
N HIS A 86 5.86 -7.75 5.04
CA HIS A 86 4.88 -7.93 3.96
C HIS A 86 4.77 -6.79 2.94
N PHE A 87 5.79 -5.94 2.83
CA PHE A 87 5.96 -5.01 1.71
C PHE A 87 6.86 -5.61 0.63
N TYR A 88 6.62 -5.30 -0.63
CA TYR A 88 7.54 -5.69 -1.71
C TYR A 88 8.82 -4.85 -1.65
N ALA A 89 9.97 -5.50 -1.77
CA ALA A 89 11.22 -4.85 -2.10
C ALA A 89 11.18 -4.36 -3.56
N VAL A 90 11.70 -3.15 -3.77
CA VAL A 90 11.71 -2.43 -5.06
C VAL A 90 13.11 -2.30 -5.66
N THR A 91 14.16 -2.48 -4.87
CA THR A 91 15.56 -2.38 -5.37
C THR A 91 16.10 -3.70 -5.90
N ASN A 92 15.65 -4.82 -5.32
CA ASN A 92 16.07 -6.16 -5.71
C ASN A 92 14.93 -7.14 -5.51
N GLU A 93 14.33 -7.58 -6.61
CA GLU A 93 13.18 -8.48 -6.62
C GLU A 93 13.49 -9.85 -5.99
N SER A 94 14.75 -10.27 -5.97
CA SER A 94 15.12 -11.56 -5.34
C SER A 94 14.83 -11.60 -3.84
N PHE A 95 14.79 -10.45 -3.16
CA PHE A 95 14.42 -10.38 -1.75
C PHE A 95 12.97 -10.81 -1.52
N ASN A 96 12.07 -10.56 -2.47
CA ASN A 96 10.65 -10.92 -2.34
C ASN A 96 10.44 -12.44 -2.23
N LYS A 97 11.39 -13.26 -2.72
CA LYS A 97 11.36 -14.72 -2.58
C LYS A 97 11.45 -15.20 -1.12
N ALA A 98 11.90 -14.35 -0.20
CA ALA A 98 11.97 -14.68 1.22
C ALA A 98 10.58 -14.74 1.88
N ASN A 99 9.58 -14.02 1.34
CA ASN A 99 8.20 -14.10 1.81
C ASN A 99 7.36 -14.95 0.84
N LYS A 100 7.11 -16.20 1.24
CA LYS A 100 6.32 -17.17 0.45
C LYS A 100 4.81 -16.90 0.48
N GLU A 101 4.35 -15.97 1.30
CA GLU A 101 2.94 -15.62 1.44
C GLU A 101 2.48 -14.58 0.39
N PHE A 102 3.41 -13.96 -0.34
CA PHE A 102 3.06 -13.02 -1.41
C PHE A 102 2.22 -13.72 -2.48
N GLY A 103 1.11 -13.08 -2.84
CA GLY A 103 0.18 -13.56 -3.83
C GLY A 103 0.76 -13.49 -5.24
N HIS A 104 0.32 -14.40 -6.10
CA HIS A 104 0.58 -14.30 -7.53
C HIS A 104 -0.49 -13.43 -8.21
N ILE A 105 -0.10 -12.26 -8.68
CA ILE A 105 -1.00 -11.34 -9.40
C ILE A 105 -0.81 -11.56 -10.91
N GLN A 106 -1.89 -11.96 -11.59
CA GLN A 106 -1.84 -12.25 -13.03
C GLN A 106 -1.83 -10.98 -13.88
N MET A 107 -2.64 -9.98 -13.49
CA MET A 107 -2.80 -8.73 -14.24
C MET A 107 -2.60 -7.52 -13.33
N PRO A 108 -1.37 -7.23 -12.89
CA PRO A 108 -1.10 -5.98 -12.18
C PRO A 108 -1.22 -4.80 -13.14
N PHE A 109 -1.87 -3.73 -12.70
CA PHE A 109 -1.89 -2.45 -13.44
C PHE A 109 -1.42 -1.30 -12.55
N THR A 110 -0.86 -0.27 -13.15
CA THR A 110 -0.46 0.97 -12.45
C THR A 110 -1.50 2.05 -12.68
N VAL A 111 -1.32 3.21 -12.04
CA VAL A 111 -2.12 4.41 -12.34
C VAL A 111 -2.00 4.85 -13.81
N ASP A 112 -0.98 4.40 -14.54
CA ASP A 112 -0.80 4.72 -15.97
C ASP A 112 -1.92 4.16 -16.83
N TYR A 113 -2.58 3.09 -16.39
CA TYR A 113 -3.80 2.58 -17.04
C TYR A 113 -4.90 3.66 -17.12
N PHE A 114 -4.92 4.59 -16.18
CA PHE A 114 -5.83 5.75 -16.14
C PHE A 114 -5.20 7.03 -16.72
N GLY A 115 -3.98 6.96 -17.29
CA GLY A 115 -3.26 8.10 -17.82
C GLY A 115 -2.54 8.95 -16.75
N GLY A 116 -2.19 8.35 -15.62
CA GLY A 116 -1.45 9.00 -14.53
C GLY A 116 -2.33 9.70 -13.49
N TRP A 117 -1.74 10.09 -12.36
CA TRP A 117 -2.46 10.66 -11.22
C TRP A 117 -3.26 11.93 -11.55
N ASP A 118 -2.75 12.77 -12.46
CA ASP A 118 -3.41 14.01 -12.91
C ASP A 118 -4.77 13.76 -13.57
N ARG A 119 -4.98 12.58 -14.14
CA ARG A 119 -6.28 12.17 -14.71
C ARG A 119 -7.05 11.24 -13.79
N ALA A 120 -6.36 10.27 -13.20
CA ALA A 120 -6.98 9.23 -12.37
C ALA A 120 -7.76 9.84 -11.21
N TYR A 121 -7.19 10.83 -10.50
CA TYR A 121 -7.85 11.41 -9.33
C TYR A 121 -9.12 12.20 -9.70
N PRO A 122 -9.09 13.17 -10.64
CA PRO A 122 -10.31 13.89 -11.03
C PRO A 122 -11.36 12.99 -11.65
N GLU A 123 -10.98 12.01 -12.48
CA GLU A 123 -11.94 11.19 -13.21
C GLU A 123 -12.56 10.08 -12.35
N VAL A 124 -11.74 9.38 -11.57
CA VAL A 124 -12.22 8.25 -10.76
C VAL A 124 -12.77 8.72 -9.42
N ILE A 125 -12.04 9.55 -8.69
CA ILE A 125 -12.43 9.95 -7.34
C ILE A 125 -13.43 11.11 -7.37
N GLU A 126 -13.10 12.20 -8.06
CA GLU A 126 -13.94 13.40 -7.98
C GLU A 126 -15.21 13.32 -8.83
N LYS A 127 -15.19 12.59 -9.94
CA LYS A 127 -16.39 12.38 -10.78
C LYS A 127 -17.08 11.07 -10.41
N VAL A 128 -16.49 9.91 -10.71
CA VAL A 128 -17.21 8.64 -10.57
C VAL A 128 -17.59 8.37 -9.12
N PHE A 129 -16.63 8.38 -8.19
CA PHE A 129 -16.91 8.03 -6.80
C PHE A 129 -17.79 9.07 -6.11
N ARG A 130 -17.42 10.35 -6.17
CA ARG A 130 -18.19 11.43 -5.53
C ARG A 130 -19.60 11.56 -6.11
N ASP A 131 -19.75 11.60 -7.44
CA ASP A 131 -21.04 11.90 -8.05
C ASP A 131 -21.97 10.70 -8.16
N ARG A 132 -21.43 9.48 -8.31
CA ARG A 132 -22.26 8.28 -8.57
C ARG A 132 -22.38 7.33 -7.37
N VAL A 133 -21.40 7.32 -6.47
CA VAL A 133 -21.38 6.42 -5.31
C VAL A 133 -21.82 7.14 -4.05
N GLN A 134 -21.25 8.30 -3.75
CA GLN A 134 -21.55 9.02 -2.49
C GLN A 134 -22.82 9.87 -2.52
N ARG A 135 -23.31 10.28 -3.69
CA ARG A 135 -24.54 11.09 -3.83
C ARG A 135 -25.84 10.26 -3.91
N LYS A 136 -25.78 8.95 -3.65
CA LYS A 136 -26.96 8.12 -3.41
C LYS A 136 -27.28 8.09 -1.92
#